data_AF-A0A523QYV5-F1
#
_entry.id   AF-A0A523QYV5-F1
#
_cell.length_a   1.000
_cell.length_b   1.000
_cell.length_c   1.000
_cell.angle_alpha   90.00
_cell.angle_beta   90.00
_cell.angle_gamma   90.00
#
_symmetry.space_group_name_H-M   'P 1'
#
loop_
_entity.id
_entity.type
_entity.pdbx_description
1 polymer ?
#
loop_
_entity_poly.entity_id
_entity_poly.type
_entity_poly.pdbx_seq_one_letter_code
_entity_poly.pdbx_strand_id
1 'polypeptide(L)'
;MFERIKAAKERLRDYANITPIMTSRTLNRLVGAEVYLKCENFQRMGAFKFRGAFNAMSRLSDADKARGVITYSSGNHAQAVALVGTLLGIRTTVVMPNDAPTTKRVATEEYGATVVEYDPQKAIRQDIAKALAVKHGYAIVPPFDHLDVIAGQGTAALELFAEVKTLNILLVPCGGGGLLSGSAIASKAIDPSCRVVGIEPELADDATKSFHTKTLHTVRNPPTIADGTRTPSLGEVTFPLVLKYVDDMKTVSEAEIIEAVKFLFYRMKLVVEPSGALGVAALLSHKVAPKGQVGVIISGGNIDADTMTLILNP
;
A
#
# COMPACT_ATOMS: atom_id res chain seq x y z
N MET A 1 17.40 -2.66 -8.76
CA MET A 1 16.07 -2.88 -8.14
C MET A 1 15.12 -3.70 -8.99
N PHE A 2 14.96 -3.42 -10.29
CA PHE A 2 14.03 -4.18 -11.15
C PHE A 2 14.22 -5.71 -11.13
N GLU A 3 15.46 -6.20 -11.18
CA GLU A 3 15.74 -7.65 -11.03
C GLU A 3 15.21 -8.23 -9.71
N ARG A 4 15.21 -7.45 -8.61
CA ARG A 4 14.63 -7.89 -7.34
C ARG A 4 13.11 -8.02 -7.44
N ILE A 5 12.44 -7.16 -8.22
CA ILE A 5 10.99 -7.24 -8.47
C ILE A 5 10.68 -8.50 -9.29
N LYS A 6 11.44 -8.81 -10.34
CA LYS A 6 11.29 -10.06 -11.09
C LYS A 6 11.48 -11.29 -10.20
N ALA A 7 12.54 -11.29 -9.38
CA ALA A 7 12.75 -12.37 -8.41
C ALA A 7 11.62 -12.47 -7.36
N ALA A 8 11.04 -11.33 -6.95
CA ALA A 8 9.90 -11.33 -6.05
C ALA A 8 8.64 -11.93 -6.70
N LYS A 9 8.41 -11.66 -7.99
CA LYS A 9 7.30 -12.27 -8.75
C LYS A 9 7.41 -13.79 -8.74
N GLU A 10 8.60 -14.35 -8.96
CA GLU A 10 8.78 -15.81 -8.91
C GLU A 10 8.51 -16.38 -7.52
N ARG A 11 8.96 -15.72 -6.44
CA ARG A 11 8.65 -16.16 -5.07
C ARG A 11 7.15 -16.15 -4.77
N LEU A 12 6.42 -15.19 -5.34
CA LEU A 12 4.99 -14.97 -5.08
C LEU A 12 4.07 -15.89 -5.89
N ARG A 13 4.58 -16.56 -6.93
CA ARG A 13 3.79 -17.22 -7.99
C ARG A 13 2.65 -18.12 -7.50
N ASP A 14 2.90 -18.91 -6.46
CA ASP A 14 1.91 -19.89 -5.95
C ASP A 14 1.20 -19.41 -4.66
N TYR A 15 1.52 -18.19 -4.22
CA TYR A 15 1.05 -17.66 -2.94
C TYR A 15 0.17 -16.42 -3.12
N ALA A 16 0.54 -15.50 -4.02
CA ALA A 16 -0.23 -14.29 -4.27
C ALA A 16 -1.30 -14.54 -5.34
N ASN A 17 -2.45 -13.88 -5.20
CA ASN A 17 -3.44 -13.81 -6.26
C ASN A 17 -2.88 -12.97 -7.41
N ILE A 18 -3.01 -13.46 -8.65
CA ILE A 18 -2.92 -12.60 -9.83
C ILE A 18 -4.24 -11.82 -9.91
N THR A 19 -4.24 -10.63 -9.33
CA THR A 19 -5.46 -9.83 -9.18
C THR A 19 -5.97 -9.33 -10.54
N PRO A 20 -7.29 -9.26 -10.74
CA PRO A 20 -7.86 -8.85 -12.02
C PRO A 20 -7.57 -7.39 -12.34
N ILE A 21 -7.63 -7.06 -13.63
CA ILE A 21 -7.62 -5.69 -14.11
C ILE A 21 -9.03 -5.34 -14.56
N MET A 22 -9.64 -4.36 -13.90
CA MET A 22 -10.99 -3.91 -14.24
C MET A 22 -10.97 -2.64 -15.07
N THR A 23 -11.98 -2.49 -15.94
CA THR A 23 -12.21 -1.28 -16.74
C THR A 23 -13.64 -0.79 -16.52
N SER A 24 -13.91 0.48 -16.82
CA SER A 24 -15.24 1.07 -16.69
C SER A 24 -15.51 2.07 -17.80
N ARG A 25 -16.49 1.77 -18.66
CA ARG A 25 -16.95 2.70 -19.72
C ARG A 25 -17.42 4.04 -19.14
N THR A 26 -18.05 4.01 -17.96
CA THR A 26 -18.48 5.21 -17.25
C THR A 26 -17.28 6.04 -16.81
N LEU A 27 -16.26 5.42 -16.22
CA LEU A 27 -15.03 6.11 -15.82
C LEU A 27 -14.33 6.71 -17.03
N ASN A 28 -14.14 5.91 -18.08
CA ASN A 28 -13.48 6.35 -19.31
C ASN A 28 -14.15 7.58 -19.92
N ARG A 29 -15.50 7.62 -19.95
CA ARG A 29 -16.25 8.77 -20.43
C ARG A 29 -16.08 10.01 -19.54
N LEU A 30 -16.08 9.83 -18.22
CA LEU A 30 -15.93 10.95 -17.27
C LEU A 30 -14.53 11.59 -17.35
N VAL A 31 -13.49 10.77 -17.56
CA VAL A 31 -12.10 11.24 -17.53
C VAL A 31 -11.50 11.48 -18.91
N GLY A 32 -12.16 11.04 -19.98
CA GLY A 32 -11.68 11.18 -21.36
C GLY A 32 -10.46 10.30 -21.70
N ALA A 33 -10.32 9.13 -21.06
CA ALA A 33 -9.16 8.25 -21.18
C ALA A 33 -9.53 6.77 -21.01
N GLU A 34 -8.63 5.85 -21.38
CA GLU A 34 -8.79 4.41 -21.15
C GLU A 34 -8.21 4.02 -19.79
N VAL A 35 -9.05 3.71 -18.81
CA VAL A 35 -8.61 3.44 -17.44
C VAL A 35 -8.63 1.95 -17.12
N TYR A 36 -7.50 1.46 -16.62
CA TYR A 36 -7.24 0.10 -16.18
C TYR A 36 -6.96 0.10 -14.67
N LEU A 37 -7.80 -0.60 -13.89
CA LEU A 37 -7.70 -0.68 -12.44
C LEU A 37 -7.08 -2.01 -12.02
N LYS A 38 -5.87 -1.99 -11.47
CA LYS A 38 -5.23 -3.19 -10.89
C LYS A 38 -5.78 -3.41 -9.48
N CYS A 39 -6.64 -4.42 -9.33
CA CYS A 39 -7.48 -4.63 -8.15
C CYS A 39 -6.78 -5.36 -6.99
N GLU A 40 -5.83 -4.71 -6.33
CA GLU A 40 -5.16 -5.27 -5.14
C GLU A 40 -6.08 -5.42 -3.91
N ASN A 41 -7.28 -4.84 -3.95
CA ASN A 41 -8.37 -5.15 -3.02
C ASN A 41 -8.84 -6.63 -3.08
N PHE A 42 -8.50 -7.36 -4.14
CA PHE A 42 -8.71 -8.81 -4.25
C PHE A 42 -7.46 -9.65 -3.96
N GLN A 43 -6.39 -9.04 -3.50
CA GLN A 43 -5.24 -9.80 -3.01
C GLN A 43 -5.62 -10.57 -1.74
N ARG A 44 -4.85 -11.60 -1.38
CA ARG A 44 -4.92 -12.18 -0.03
C ARG A 44 -4.85 -11.08 1.01
N MET A 45 -5.59 -11.25 2.11
CA MET A 45 -5.80 -10.24 3.15
C MET A 45 -6.35 -8.89 2.65
N GLY A 46 -6.86 -8.78 1.42
CA GLY A 46 -7.60 -7.62 0.93
C GLY A 46 -6.74 -6.41 0.52
N ALA A 47 -5.41 -6.54 0.45
CA ALA A 47 -4.53 -5.45 0.03
C ALA A 47 -3.19 -5.92 -0.56
N PHE A 48 -2.50 -5.02 -1.27
CA PHE A 48 -1.20 -5.28 -1.88
C PHE A 48 -0.10 -5.72 -0.90
N LYS A 49 -0.27 -5.43 0.40
CA LYS A 49 0.74 -5.63 1.46
C LYS A 49 1.21 -7.08 1.57
N PHE A 50 0.36 -8.05 1.21
CA PHE A 50 0.73 -9.47 1.15
C PHE A 50 2.01 -9.69 0.34
N ARG A 51 2.17 -8.99 -0.79
CA ARG A 51 3.27 -9.19 -1.74
C ARG A 51 4.64 -8.93 -1.10
N GLY A 52 4.81 -7.77 -0.49
CA GLY A 52 6.08 -7.39 0.13
C GLY A 52 6.33 -8.07 1.47
N ALA A 53 5.27 -8.36 2.24
CA ALA A 53 5.41 -9.18 3.45
C ALA A 53 5.94 -10.58 3.09
N PHE A 54 5.30 -11.25 2.11
CA PHE A 54 5.71 -12.57 1.66
C PHE A 54 7.13 -12.57 1.06
N ASN A 55 7.43 -11.61 0.18
CA ASN A 55 8.77 -11.53 -0.41
C ASN A 55 9.86 -11.24 0.63
N ALA A 56 9.61 -10.41 1.65
CA ALA A 56 10.58 -10.15 2.70
C ALA A 56 10.75 -11.36 3.64
N MET A 57 9.65 -11.96 4.11
CA MET A 57 9.69 -13.06 5.08
C MET A 57 10.22 -14.37 4.48
N SER A 58 9.87 -14.69 3.23
CA SER A 58 10.39 -15.90 2.56
C SER A 58 11.92 -15.89 2.42
N ARG A 59 12.52 -14.70 2.36
CA ARG A 59 13.96 -14.47 2.24
C ARG A 59 14.74 -14.49 3.55
N LEU A 60 14.06 -14.55 4.69
CA LEU A 60 14.72 -14.66 5.99
C LEU A 60 15.55 -15.96 6.05
N SER A 61 16.67 -15.91 6.76
CA SER A 61 17.45 -17.11 7.06
C SER A 61 16.64 -18.07 7.92
N ASP A 62 16.96 -19.36 7.90
CA ASP A 62 16.28 -20.34 8.76
C ASP A 62 16.44 -19.99 10.25
N ALA A 63 17.58 -19.40 10.62
CA ALA A 63 17.81 -18.89 11.97
C ALA A 63 16.89 -17.72 12.33
N ASP A 64 16.65 -16.77 11.41
CA ASP A 64 15.69 -15.68 11.62
C ASP A 64 14.25 -16.21 11.70
N LYS A 65 13.88 -17.15 10.81
CA LYS A 65 12.55 -17.78 10.80
C LYS A 65 12.28 -18.51 12.11
N ALA A 66 13.26 -19.25 12.64
CA ALA A 66 13.15 -19.96 13.92
C ALA A 66 12.96 -19.01 15.11
N ARG A 67 13.64 -17.85 15.11
CA ARG A 67 13.45 -16.82 16.14
C ARG A 67 12.08 -16.15 16.04
N GLY A 68 11.56 -15.99 14.84
CA GLY A 68 10.28 -15.34 14.56
C GLY A 68 10.44 -13.89 14.10
N VAL A 69 9.34 -13.28 13.69
CA VAL A 69 9.30 -11.93 13.16
C VAL A 69 8.47 -11.00 14.03
N ILE A 70 8.77 -9.71 13.93
CA ILE A 70 7.97 -8.65 14.54
C ILE A 70 7.68 -7.53 13.53
N THR A 71 6.48 -6.96 13.61
CA THR A 71 6.15 -5.73 12.88
C THR A 71 5.33 -4.76 13.75
N TYR A 72 5.13 -3.55 13.25
CA TYR A 72 4.36 -2.48 13.87
C TYR A 72 3.36 -1.91 12.87
N SER A 73 2.09 -2.26 13.01
CA SER A 73 1.00 -1.77 12.18
C SER A 73 -0.32 -2.14 12.84
N SER A 74 -1.36 -1.34 12.63
CA SER A 74 -2.72 -1.64 13.07
C SER A 74 -3.67 -1.97 11.90
N GLY A 75 -3.15 -2.11 10.68
CA GLY A 75 -3.95 -2.28 9.46
C GLY A 75 -3.37 -3.30 8.49
N ASN A 76 -3.41 -2.99 7.19
CA ASN A 76 -3.05 -3.93 6.12
C ASN A 76 -1.69 -4.62 6.29
N HIS A 77 -0.67 -3.95 6.83
CA HIS A 77 0.63 -4.62 7.02
C HIS A 77 0.63 -5.66 8.14
N ALA A 78 -0.14 -5.44 9.22
CA ALA A 78 -0.30 -6.41 10.30
C ALA A 78 -0.93 -7.71 9.79
N GLN A 79 -2.05 -7.60 9.07
CA GLN A 79 -2.73 -8.76 8.49
C GLN A 79 -1.85 -9.50 7.48
N ALA A 80 -1.08 -8.78 6.67
CA ALA A 80 -0.14 -9.39 5.73
C ALA A 80 0.95 -10.19 6.43
N VAL A 81 1.60 -9.63 7.45
CA VAL A 81 2.66 -10.30 8.19
C VAL A 81 2.12 -11.47 9.04
N ALA A 82 0.92 -11.34 9.60
CA ALA A 82 0.24 -12.43 10.30
C ALA A 82 -0.06 -13.61 9.36
N LEU A 83 -0.76 -13.36 8.26
CA LEU A 83 -1.11 -14.39 7.28
C LEU A 83 0.14 -15.07 6.69
N VAL A 84 1.15 -14.28 6.32
CA VAL A 84 2.42 -14.82 5.78
C VAL A 84 3.18 -15.62 6.83
N GLY A 85 3.15 -15.21 8.10
CA GLY A 85 3.71 -15.98 9.22
C GLY A 85 3.13 -17.38 9.27
N THR A 86 1.80 -17.48 9.24
CA THR A 86 1.10 -18.77 9.21
C THR A 86 1.45 -19.61 7.98
N LEU A 87 1.48 -19.01 6.78
CA LEU A 87 1.81 -19.73 5.54
C LEU A 87 3.26 -20.28 5.53
N LEU A 88 4.19 -19.58 6.18
CA LEU A 88 5.61 -19.95 6.21
C LEU A 88 6.01 -20.69 7.49
N GLY A 89 5.09 -20.93 8.42
CA GLY A 89 5.39 -21.53 9.73
C GLY A 89 6.30 -20.65 10.61
N ILE A 90 6.23 -19.33 10.46
CA ILE A 90 7.04 -18.35 11.20
C ILE A 90 6.19 -17.74 12.30
N ARG A 91 6.68 -17.75 13.55
CA ARG A 91 6.04 -17.05 14.66
C ARG A 91 6.03 -15.55 14.39
N THR A 92 4.85 -14.94 14.45
CA THR A 92 4.65 -13.52 14.16
C THR A 92 4.19 -12.76 15.38
N THR A 93 4.87 -11.65 15.68
CA THR A 93 4.44 -10.67 16.69
C THR A 93 4.06 -9.36 16.00
N VAL A 94 2.93 -8.76 16.39
CA VAL A 94 2.47 -7.46 15.86
C VAL A 94 2.28 -6.48 17.00
N VAL A 95 2.93 -5.32 16.93
CA VAL A 95 2.71 -4.22 17.87
C VAL A 95 1.53 -3.37 17.39
N MET A 96 0.43 -3.36 18.14
CA MET A 96 -0.81 -2.62 17.85
C MET A 96 -1.16 -1.69 19.01
N PRO A 97 -1.76 -0.52 18.79
CA PRO A 97 -2.18 0.32 19.90
C PRO A 97 -3.37 -0.34 20.64
N ASN A 98 -3.48 -0.10 21.94
CA ASN A 98 -4.53 -0.66 22.79
C ASN A 98 -5.93 -0.07 22.49
N ASP A 99 -6.00 1.01 21.72
CA ASP A 99 -7.23 1.62 21.21
C ASP A 99 -7.53 1.21 19.75
N ALA A 100 -6.80 0.25 19.18
CA ALA A 100 -7.11 -0.28 17.86
C ALA A 100 -8.53 -0.91 17.85
N PRO A 101 -9.31 -0.74 16.77
CA PRO A 101 -10.62 -1.40 16.65
C PRO A 101 -10.51 -2.90 16.91
N THR A 102 -11.39 -3.44 17.77
CA THR A 102 -11.36 -4.86 18.19
C THR A 102 -11.38 -5.80 16.99
N THR A 103 -12.11 -5.44 15.93
CA THR A 103 -12.17 -6.20 14.67
C THR A 103 -10.79 -6.34 14.00
N LYS A 104 -9.97 -5.28 14.01
CA LYS A 104 -8.61 -5.32 13.43
C LYS A 104 -7.66 -6.16 14.30
N ARG A 105 -7.83 -6.15 15.63
CA ARG A 105 -7.06 -7.01 16.55
C ARG A 105 -7.41 -8.48 16.35
N VAL A 106 -8.70 -8.81 16.42
CA VAL A 106 -9.22 -10.18 16.26
C VAL A 106 -8.79 -10.76 14.91
N ALA A 107 -8.94 -10.03 13.81
CA ALA A 107 -8.48 -10.51 12.50
C ALA A 107 -6.96 -10.82 12.47
N THR A 108 -6.15 -10.02 13.15
CA THR A 108 -4.69 -10.24 13.24
C THR A 108 -4.36 -11.48 14.07
N GLU A 109 -5.07 -11.69 15.19
CA GLU A 109 -4.94 -12.87 16.05
C GLU A 109 -5.45 -14.15 15.36
N GLU A 110 -6.56 -14.07 14.61
CA GLU A 110 -7.12 -15.16 13.80
C GLU A 110 -6.16 -15.63 12.70
N TYR A 111 -5.34 -14.72 12.16
CA TYR A 111 -4.25 -15.07 11.24
C TYR A 111 -3.02 -15.67 11.94
N GLY A 112 -3.06 -15.90 13.27
CA GLY A 112 -2.02 -16.60 14.03
C GLY A 112 -0.92 -15.71 14.60
N ALA A 113 -1.08 -14.38 14.59
CA ALA A 113 -0.11 -13.47 15.19
C ALA A 113 -0.36 -13.25 16.69
N THR A 114 0.73 -13.12 17.44
CA THR A 114 0.68 -12.60 18.82
C THR A 114 0.62 -11.06 18.77
N VAL A 115 -0.43 -10.47 19.32
CA VAL A 115 -0.54 -9.01 19.42
C VAL A 115 0.09 -8.52 20.72
N VAL A 116 0.99 -7.54 20.60
CA VAL A 116 1.54 -6.79 21.73
C VAL A 116 0.94 -5.40 21.71
N GLU A 117 0.15 -5.09 22.72
CA GLU A 117 -0.52 -3.80 22.83
C GLU A 117 0.41 -2.69 23.35
N TYR A 118 0.17 -1.45 22.94
CA TYR A 118 0.83 -0.27 23.52
C TYR A 118 -0.13 0.91 23.66
N ASP A 119 0.19 1.82 24.57
CA ASP A 119 -0.54 3.08 24.74
C ASP A 119 0.02 4.14 23.74
N PRO A 120 -0.75 4.57 22.73
CA PRO A 120 -0.29 5.52 21.73
C PRO A 120 -0.03 6.93 22.26
N GLN A 121 -0.50 7.25 23.47
CA GLN A 121 -0.22 8.52 24.13
C GLN A 121 1.13 8.51 24.86
N LYS A 122 1.65 7.33 25.20
CA LYS A 122 2.85 7.18 26.04
C LYS A 122 4.07 6.63 25.31
N ALA A 123 3.87 5.92 24.19
CA ALA A 123 4.96 5.24 23.52
C ALA A 123 4.82 5.28 21.99
N ILE A 124 5.97 5.07 21.33
CA ILE A 124 6.05 4.97 19.87
C ILE A 124 6.16 3.49 19.52
N ARG A 125 5.23 2.98 18.70
CA ARG A 125 5.18 1.56 18.28
C ARG A 125 6.49 1.02 17.71
N GLN A 126 7.24 1.87 17.01
CA GLN A 126 8.53 1.51 16.41
C GLN A 126 9.59 1.20 17.48
N ASP A 127 9.61 1.96 18.57
CA ASP A 127 10.59 1.79 19.63
C ASP A 127 10.30 0.52 20.44
N ILE A 128 9.02 0.24 20.69
CA ILE A 128 8.58 -1.02 21.30
C ILE A 128 8.97 -2.21 20.43
N ALA A 129 8.68 -2.15 19.13
CA ALA A 129 9.05 -3.22 18.20
C ALA A 129 10.57 -3.43 18.14
N LYS A 130 11.37 -2.35 18.12
CA LYS A 130 12.84 -2.42 18.17
C LYS A 130 13.34 -3.05 19.48
N ALA A 131 12.80 -2.64 20.63
CA ALA A 131 13.18 -3.19 21.92
C ALA A 131 12.87 -4.69 22.02
N LEU A 132 11.69 -5.12 21.58
CA LEU A 132 11.31 -6.53 21.54
C LEU A 132 12.14 -7.32 20.53
N ALA A 133 12.46 -6.74 19.37
CA ALA A 133 13.34 -7.37 18.40
C ALA A 133 14.72 -7.64 18.97
N VAL A 134 15.32 -6.67 19.68
CA VAL A 134 16.62 -6.86 20.35
C VAL A 134 16.51 -7.91 21.46
N LYS A 135 15.47 -7.83 22.30
CA LYS A 135 15.29 -8.74 23.45
C LYS A 135 15.10 -10.21 23.03
N HIS A 136 14.33 -10.45 21.97
CA HIS A 136 13.94 -11.81 21.55
C HIS A 136 14.68 -12.29 20.29
N GLY A 137 15.47 -11.43 19.66
CA GLY A 137 16.15 -11.71 18.39
C GLY A 137 15.20 -11.78 17.19
N TYR A 138 14.01 -11.16 17.26
CA TYR A 138 13.06 -11.17 16.16
C TYR A 138 13.58 -10.38 14.95
N ALA A 139 13.33 -10.90 13.75
CA ALA A 139 13.52 -10.12 12.54
C ALA A 139 12.39 -9.09 12.38
N ILE A 140 12.74 -7.81 12.25
CA ILE A 140 11.75 -6.76 11.99
C ILE A 140 11.33 -6.82 10.52
N VAL A 141 10.03 -6.80 10.25
CA VAL A 141 9.46 -6.69 8.89
C VAL A 141 8.81 -5.30 8.74
N PRO A 142 9.51 -4.31 8.16
CA PRO A 142 8.98 -2.95 8.03
C PRO A 142 7.78 -2.86 7.08
N PRO A 143 6.87 -1.90 7.27
CA PRO A 143 5.67 -1.76 6.43
C PRO A 143 5.94 -1.23 5.03
N PHE A 144 7.09 -0.59 4.78
CA PHE A 144 7.43 -0.02 3.47
C PHE A 144 8.93 0.18 3.25
N ASP A 145 9.69 0.60 4.27
CA ASP A 145 11.08 1.06 4.10
C ASP A 145 12.09 -0.10 4.11
N HIS A 146 11.92 -1.03 3.17
CA HIS A 146 12.77 -2.21 3.05
C HIS A 146 12.82 -2.68 1.59
N LEU A 147 14.02 -2.97 1.07
CA LEU A 147 14.21 -3.30 -0.34
C LEU A 147 13.40 -4.52 -0.79
N ASP A 148 13.28 -5.56 0.03
CA ASP A 148 12.48 -6.74 -0.32
C ASP A 148 10.98 -6.48 -0.18
N VAL A 149 10.56 -5.58 0.71
CA VAL A 149 9.15 -5.16 0.79
C VAL A 149 8.79 -4.42 -0.49
N ILE A 150 9.58 -3.40 -0.86
CA ILE A 150 9.43 -2.62 -2.10
C ILE A 150 9.42 -3.52 -3.34
N ALA A 151 10.34 -4.48 -3.40
CA ALA A 151 10.44 -5.41 -4.52
C ALA A 151 9.17 -6.27 -4.67
N GLY A 152 8.61 -6.76 -3.56
CA GLY A 152 7.32 -7.45 -3.57
C GLY A 152 6.19 -6.54 -4.05
N GLN A 153 6.13 -5.30 -3.60
CA GLN A 153 5.03 -4.40 -3.98
C GLN A 153 5.03 -4.07 -5.47
N GLY A 154 6.21 -3.93 -6.07
CA GLY A 154 6.35 -3.68 -7.51
C GLY A 154 5.79 -4.80 -8.40
N THR A 155 5.54 -5.99 -7.86
CA THR A 155 4.95 -7.08 -8.65
C THR A 155 3.51 -6.81 -9.09
N ALA A 156 2.77 -5.98 -8.36
CA ALA A 156 1.43 -5.55 -8.78
C ALA A 156 1.47 -4.77 -10.11
N ALA A 157 2.41 -3.82 -10.24
CA ALA A 157 2.62 -3.08 -11.48
C ALA A 157 3.19 -3.98 -12.58
N LEU A 158 4.12 -4.88 -12.26
CA LEU A 158 4.66 -5.85 -13.23
C LEU A 158 3.56 -6.73 -13.84
N GLU A 159 2.56 -7.15 -13.05
CA GLU A 159 1.40 -7.87 -13.56
C GLU A 159 0.48 -6.99 -14.41
N LEU A 160 0.23 -5.73 -14.00
CA LEU A 160 -0.55 -4.76 -14.77
C LEU A 160 0.04 -4.57 -16.18
N PHE A 161 1.36 -4.36 -16.27
CA PHE A 161 2.05 -4.20 -17.55
C PHE A 161 2.11 -5.49 -18.38
N ALA A 162 2.09 -6.66 -17.75
CA ALA A 162 2.05 -7.93 -18.49
C ALA A 162 0.76 -8.10 -19.30
N GLU A 163 -0.35 -7.49 -18.84
CA GLU A 163 -1.66 -7.58 -19.51
C GLU A 163 -1.93 -6.38 -20.42
N VAL A 164 -1.68 -5.15 -19.95
CA VAL A 164 -2.00 -3.90 -20.69
C VAL A 164 -0.87 -3.45 -21.63
N LYS A 165 0.34 -4.00 -21.47
CA LYS A 165 1.58 -3.76 -22.25
C LYS A 165 2.17 -2.35 -22.11
N THR A 166 1.39 -1.30 -22.36
CA THR A 166 1.84 0.10 -22.34
C THR A 166 0.86 0.98 -21.58
N LEU A 167 1.37 2.03 -20.93
CA LEU A 167 0.54 3.00 -20.22
C LEU A 167 1.12 4.39 -20.40
N ASN A 168 0.29 5.39 -20.69
CA ASN A 168 0.74 6.79 -20.70
C ASN A 168 1.01 7.29 -19.28
N ILE A 169 0.20 6.85 -18.32
CA ILE A 169 0.34 7.23 -16.92
C ILE A 169 -0.08 6.09 -15.98
N LEU A 170 0.64 5.95 -14.86
CA LEU A 170 0.31 5.06 -13.76
C LEU A 170 0.12 5.88 -12.47
N LEU A 171 -1.07 5.77 -11.88
CA LEU A 171 -1.42 6.43 -10.61
C LEU A 171 -1.32 5.44 -9.46
N VAL A 172 -0.58 5.82 -8.42
CA VAL A 172 -0.29 4.94 -7.28
C VAL A 172 -0.53 5.68 -5.96
N PRO A 173 -1.35 5.15 -5.05
CA PRO A 173 -1.48 5.68 -3.70
C PRO A 173 -0.13 5.73 -2.98
N CYS A 174 0.13 6.80 -2.23
CA CYS A 174 1.34 6.98 -1.45
C CYS A 174 1.04 7.18 0.03
N GLY A 175 1.77 6.44 0.87
CA GLY A 175 2.02 6.80 2.26
C GLY A 175 3.54 6.83 2.41
N GLY A 176 4.11 5.83 3.09
CA GLY A 176 5.57 5.68 3.20
C GLY A 176 6.31 5.28 1.92
N GLY A 177 5.72 5.42 0.73
CA GLY A 177 6.40 5.25 -0.56
C GLY A 177 6.67 3.82 -1.04
N GLY A 178 6.51 2.77 -0.23
CA GLY A 178 6.90 1.41 -0.62
C GLY A 178 6.21 0.87 -1.90
N LEU A 179 4.89 1.08 -2.01
CA LEU A 179 4.12 0.70 -3.21
C LEU A 179 4.49 1.58 -4.41
N LEU A 180 4.59 2.90 -4.20
CA LEU A 180 4.95 3.87 -5.22
C LEU A 180 6.34 3.59 -5.80
N SER A 181 7.36 3.39 -4.95
CA SER A 181 8.71 3.06 -5.38
C SER A 181 8.75 1.75 -6.18
N GLY A 182 8.12 0.69 -5.69
CA GLY A 182 8.09 -0.61 -6.39
C GLY A 182 7.41 -0.51 -7.75
N SER A 183 6.28 0.19 -7.80
CA SER A 183 5.50 0.40 -9.02
C SER A 183 6.24 1.27 -10.04
N ALA A 184 6.87 2.36 -9.58
CA ALA A 184 7.65 3.25 -10.42
C ALA A 184 8.85 2.55 -11.07
N ILE A 185 9.58 1.75 -10.29
CA ILE A 185 10.73 0.98 -10.80
C ILE A 185 10.28 -0.06 -11.84
N ALA A 186 9.18 -0.78 -11.58
CA ALA A 186 8.64 -1.74 -12.54
C ALA A 186 8.19 -1.04 -13.83
N SER A 187 7.45 0.06 -13.69
CA SER A 187 6.96 0.87 -14.81
C SER A 187 8.10 1.37 -15.68
N LYS A 188 9.09 2.06 -15.11
CA LYS A 188 10.21 2.65 -15.87
C LYS A 188 11.12 1.62 -16.54
N ALA A 189 11.15 0.39 -16.03
CA ALA A 189 11.92 -0.69 -16.64
C ALA A 189 11.20 -1.36 -17.83
N ILE A 190 9.86 -1.38 -17.82
CA ILE A 190 9.05 -2.00 -18.88
C ILE A 190 8.70 -0.99 -19.96
N ASP A 191 8.23 0.18 -19.54
CA ASP A 191 7.85 1.30 -20.39
C ASP A 191 8.43 2.60 -19.81
N PRO A 192 9.65 2.99 -20.24
CA PRO A 192 10.29 4.23 -19.77
C PRO A 192 9.49 5.50 -20.05
N SER A 193 8.57 5.46 -21.03
CA SER A 193 7.74 6.60 -21.41
C SER A 193 6.52 6.78 -20.49
N CYS A 194 6.14 5.73 -19.76
CA CYS A 194 5.04 5.80 -18.80
C CYS A 194 5.37 6.78 -17.67
N ARG A 195 4.49 7.76 -17.45
CA ARG A 195 4.59 8.68 -16.31
C ARG A 195 4.02 8.02 -15.07
N VAL A 196 4.72 8.09 -13.95
CA VAL A 196 4.25 7.56 -12.66
C VAL A 196 3.98 8.72 -11.73
N VAL A 197 2.75 8.79 -11.21
CA VAL A 197 2.31 9.86 -10.31
C VAL A 197 1.84 9.26 -9.00
N GLY A 198 2.46 9.67 -7.90
CA GLY A 198 2.01 9.29 -6.57
C GLY A 198 0.88 10.21 -6.08
N ILE A 199 -0.11 9.63 -5.40
CA ILE A 199 -1.28 10.36 -4.91
C ILE A 199 -1.37 10.24 -3.38
N GLU A 200 -1.47 11.38 -2.69
CA GLU A 200 -1.70 11.47 -1.25
C GLU A 200 -3.02 12.20 -0.92
N PRO A 201 -3.56 12.03 0.29
CA PRO A 201 -4.56 12.96 0.81
C PRO A 201 -3.94 14.34 1.06
N GLU A 202 -4.69 15.42 0.81
CA GLU A 202 -4.26 16.80 1.10
C GLU A 202 -3.90 17.01 2.59
N LEU A 203 -4.56 16.28 3.50
CA LEU A 203 -4.30 16.37 4.94
C LEU A 203 -3.07 15.55 5.40
N ALA A 204 -2.48 14.75 4.52
CA ALA A 204 -1.35 13.85 4.78
C ALA A 204 -0.33 13.93 3.62
N ASP A 205 0.03 15.14 3.22
CA ASP A 205 0.81 15.44 2.00
C ASP A 205 2.34 15.45 2.20
N ASP A 206 2.85 14.67 3.15
CA ASP A 206 4.28 14.68 3.50
C ASP A 206 5.17 14.23 2.33
N ALA A 207 4.80 13.18 1.59
CA ALA A 207 5.59 12.71 0.45
C ALA A 207 5.52 13.70 -0.71
N THR A 208 4.39 14.36 -0.90
CA THR A 208 4.15 15.36 -1.95
C THR A 208 5.01 16.58 -1.70
N LYS A 209 4.98 17.13 -0.47
CA LYS A 209 5.91 18.18 -0.05
C LYS A 209 7.35 17.73 -0.23
N SER A 210 7.70 16.52 0.22
CA SER A 210 9.05 15.97 0.10
C SER A 210 9.54 15.85 -1.33
N PHE A 211 8.67 15.44 -2.24
CA PHE A 211 8.99 15.30 -3.64
C PHE A 211 9.26 16.65 -4.31
N HIS A 212 8.45 17.67 -4.00
CA HIS A 212 8.59 19.00 -4.62
C HIS A 212 9.74 19.81 -4.03
N THR A 213 9.97 19.73 -2.72
CA THR A 213 11.08 20.45 -2.04
C THR A 213 12.40 19.69 -2.08
N LYS A 214 12.39 18.40 -2.49
CA LYS A 214 13.54 17.48 -2.43
C LYS A 214 14.11 17.31 -1.01
N THR A 215 13.33 17.65 0.00
CA THR A 215 13.70 17.54 1.43
C THR A 215 12.68 16.66 2.13
N LEU A 216 13.12 15.73 2.99
CA LEU A 216 12.18 14.87 3.70
C LEU A 216 11.35 15.69 4.70
N HIS A 217 10.03 15.73 4.48
CA HIS A 217 9.07 16.33 5.39
C HIS A 217 8.42 15.26 6.27
N THR A 218 7.89 15.69 7.42
CA THR A 218 7.24 14.81 8.38
C THR A 218 5.94 15.43 8.89
N VAL A 219 4.91 14.60 9.02
CA VAL A 219 3.62 14.92 9.64
C VAL A 219 3.37 14.01 10.84
N ARG A 220 2.52 14.44 11.77
CA ARG A 220 2.15 13.64 12.95
C ARG A 220 0.65 13.41 12.97
N ASN A 221 0.25 12.14 12.83
CA ASN A 221 -1.14 11.68 12.90
C ASN A 221 -2.12 12.53 12.07
N PRO A 222 -1.93 12.61 10.74
CA PRO A 222 -2.79 13.42 9.89
C PRO A 222 -4.25 12.92 9.92
N PRO A 223 -5.25 13.82 10.02
CA PRO A 223 -6.66 13.45 10.21
C PRO A 223 -7.37 13.13 8.89
N THR A 224 -6.85 12.18 8.10
CA THR A 224 -7.44 11.76 6.81
C THR A 224 -8.19 10.44 6.92
N ILE A 225 -9.32 10.27 6.24
CA ILE A 225 -10.06 9.00 6.13
C ILE A 225 -9.26 7.91 5.41
N ALA A 226 -8.21 8.27 4.66
CA ALA A 226 -7.25 7.34 4.07
C ALA A 226 -6.25 6.85 5.14
N ASP A 227 -6.71 6.00 6.05
CA ASP A 227 -5.92 5.53 7.19
C ASP A 227 -4.63 4.80 6.80
N GLY A 228 -4.63 4.08 5.66
CA GLY A 228 -3.47 3.40 5.10
C GLY A 228 -2.32 4.33 4.65
N THR A 229 -2.55 5.64 4.59
CA THR A 229 -1.56 6.66 4.19
C THR A 229 -1.19 7.62 5.31
N ARG A 230 -1.62 7.37 6.56
CA ARG A 230 -1.23 8.17 7.75
C ARG A 230 0.21 7.90 8.24
N THR A 231 1.14 7.69 7.31
CA THR A 231 2.57 7.57 7.62
C THR A 231 3.15 8.93 8.03
N PRO A 232 4.19 8.96 8.87
CA PRO A 232 4.78 10.24 9.28
C PRO A 232 5.61 10.88 8.17
N SER A 233 6.29 10.07 7.35
CA SER A 233 7.11 10.51 6.24
C SER A 233 7.29 9.36 5.24
N LEU A 234 7.85 9.66 4.07
CA LEU A 234 8.61 8.67 3.30
C LEU A 234 9.75 8.07 4.16
N GLY A 235 10.18 6.87 3.80
CA GLY A 235 11.32 6.20 4.45
C GLY A 235 12.67 6.55 3.81
N GLU A 236 13.76 6.19 4.48
CA GLU A 236 15.14 6.46 4.06
C GLU A 236 15.49 5.78 2.73
N VAL A 237 14.91 4.59 2.47
CA VAL A 237 15.08 3.85 1.22
C VAL A 237 14.09 4.33 0.17
N THR A 238 12.84 4.55 0.56
CA THR A 238 11.77 4.91 -0.40
C THR A 238 11.91 6.34 -0.93
N PHE A 239 12.34 7.31 -0.12
CA PHE A 239 12.48 8.71 -0.55
C PHE A 239 13.42 8.90 -1.76
N PRO A 240 14.68 8.42 -1.74
CA PRO A 240 15.56 8.55 -2.91
C PRO A 240 15.04 7.76 -4.13
N LEU A 241 14.31 6.65 -3.92
CA LEU A 241 13.68 5.93 -5.03
C LEU A 241 12.51 6.71 -5.64
N VAL A 242 11.69 7.35 -4.81
CA VAL A 242 10.61 8.25 -5.25
C VAL A 242 11.20 9.40 -6.07
N LEU A 243 12.21 10.10 -5.56
CA LEU A 243 12.85 11.20 -6.30
C LEU A 243 13.45 10.77 -7.64
N LYS A 244 13.92 9.52 -7.74
CA LYS A 244 14.58 9.00 -8.95
C LYS A 244 13.60 8.51 -10.01
N TYR A 245 12.49 7.88 -9.63
CA TYR A 245 11.65 7.12 -10.56
C TYR A 245 10.24 7.67 -10.74
N VAL A 246 9.77 8.57 -9.87
CA VAL A 246 8.42 9.15 -9.92
C VAL A 246 8.47 10.49 -10.67
N ASP A 247 7.49 10.73 -11.53
CA ASP A 247 7.44 11.92 -12.39
C ASP A 247 6.71 13.09 -11.75
N ASP A 248 5.74 12.84 -10.86
CA ASP A 248 4.99 13.87 -10.16
C ASP A 248 4.32 13.33 -8.89
N MET A 249 3.91 14.22 -8.00
CA MET A 249 3.09 13.93 -6.83
C MET A 249 1.88 14.88 -6.80
N LYS A 250 0.69 14.33 -6.55
CA LYS A 250 -0.56 15.09 -6.41
C LYS A 250 -1.28 14.75 -5.12
N THR A 251 -2.12 15.68 -4.68
CA THR A 251 -3.00 15.49 -3.54
C THR A 251 -4.46 15.52 -3.95
N VAL A 252 -5.30 14.84 -3.16
CA VAL A 252 -6.76 14.84 -3.28
C VAL A 252 -7.40 15.17 -1.93
N SER A 253 -8.52 15.89 -1.95
CA SER A 253 -9.23 16.25 -0.72
C SER A 253 -10.04 15.08 -0.17
N GLU A 254 -10.42 15.14 1.11
CA GLU A 254 -11.27 14.12 1.75
C GLU A 254 -12.60 13.92 1.01
N ALA A 255 -13.21 15.00 0.52
CA ALA A 255 -14.43 14.93 -0.28
C ALA A 255 -14.22 14.20 -1.61
N GLU A 256 -13.09 14.44 -2.29
CA GLU A 256 -12.75 13.74 -3.53
C GLU A 256 -12.50 12.24 -3.29
N ILE A 257 -11.90 11.88 -2.14
CA ILE A 257 -11.71 10.49 -1.73
C ILE A 257 -13.07 9.80 -1.49
N ILE A 258 -13.99 10.46 -0.77
CA ILE A 258 -15.36 9.96 -0.54
C ILE A 258 -16.07 9.68 -1.87
N GLU A 259 -16.04 10.63 -2.80
CA GLU A 259 -16.70 10.48 -4.10
C GLU A 259 -16.07 9.37 -4.95
N ALA A 260 -14.76 9.15 -4.85
CA ALA A 260 -14.10 8.02 -5.51
C ALA A 260 -14.53 6.67 -4.93
N VAL A 261 -14.63 6.54 -3.60
CA VAL A 261 -15.13 5.31 -2.96
C VAL A 261 -16.58 5.06 -3.36
N LYS A 262 -17.45 6.08 -3.31
CA LYS A 262 -18.83 5.98 -3.79
C LYS A 262 -18.90 5.54 -5.26
N PHE A 263 -18.07 6.12 -6.13
CA PHE A 263 -18.02 5.73 -7.54
C PHE A 263 -17.64 4.26 -7.70
N LEU A 264 -16.59 3.80 -7.03
CA LEU A 264 -16.13 2.41 -7.09
C LEU A 264 -17.21 1.44 -6.59
N PHE A 265 -17.89 1.80 -5.49
CA PHE A 265 -18.98 1.02 -4.93
C PHE A 265 -20.20 0.97 -5.88
N TYR A 266 -20.74 2.14 -6.27
CA TYR A 266 -21.98 2.20 -7.04
C TYR A 266 -21.82 1.87 -8.51
N ARG A 267 -20.68 2.17 -9.14
CA ARG A 267 -20.49 1.98 -10.59
C ARG A 267 -19.69 0.73 -10.93
N MET A 268 -18.72 0.36 -10.09
CA MET A 268 -17.84 -0.78 -10.36
C MET A 268 -18.13 -2.00 -9.50
N LYS A 269 -18.97 -1.87 -8.47
CA LYS A 269 -19.31 -2.94 -7.53
C LYS A 269 -18.08 -3.47 -6.79
N LEU A 270 -17.13 -2.57 -6.57
CA LEU A 270 -15.90 -2.85 -5.84
C LEU A 270 -15.99 -2.27 -4.44
N VAL A 271 -15.65 -3.09 -3.45
CA VAL A 271 -15.38 -2.63 -2.08
C VAL A 271 -13.91 -2.21 -2.04
N VAL A 272 -13.68 -0.92 -1.81
CA VAL A 272 -12.35 -0.28 -1.83
C VAL A 272 -12.25 0.63 -0.61
N GLU A 273 -11.15 0.54 0.12
CA GLU A 273 -10.87 1.42 1.26
C GLU A 273 -10.44 2.82 0.77
N PRO A 274 -10.55 3.90 1.57
CA PRO A 274 -10.24 5.25 1.10
C PRO A 274 -8.81 5.41 0.53
N SER A 275 -7.81 4.77 1.16
CA SER A 275 -6.43 4.72 0.64
C SER A 275 -6.30 3.96 -0.69
N GLY A 276 -7.19 3.00 -0.96
CA GLY A 276 -7.28 2.28 -2.22
C GLY A 276 -7.85 3.11 -3.37
N ALA A 277 -8.62 4.15 -3.05
CA ALA A 277 -9.33 4.96 -4.02
C ALA A 277 -8.57 6.22 -4.50
N LEU A 278 -7.42 6.56 -3.90
CA LEU A 278 -6.71 7.83 -4.16
C LEU A 278 -6.44 8.10 -5.64
N GLY A 279 -6.00 7.08 -6.39
CA GLY A 279 -5.76 7.23 -7.83
C GLY A 279 -7.02 7.52 -8.64
N VAL A 280 -8.17 6.93 -8.25
CA VAL A 280 -9.47 7.21 -8.88
C VAL A 280 -9.98 8.59 -8.48
N ALA A 281 -9.77 9.00 -7.22
CA ALA A 281 -10.09 10.36 -6.76
C ALA A 281 -9.37 11.40 -7.62
N ALA A 282 -8.07 11.25 -7.85
CA ALA A 282 -7.28 12.20 -8.64
C ALA A 282 -7.75 12.33 -10.09
N LEU A 283 -8.31 11.26 -10.66
CA LEU A 283 -8.91 11.29 -12.00
C LEU A 283 -10.26 11.99 -12.01
N LEU A 284 -11.17 11.63 -11.09
CA LEU A 284 -12.52 12.19 -11.03
C LEU A 284 -12.52 13.67 -10.63
N SER A 285 -11.55 14.11 -9.84
CA SER A 285 -11.37 15.53 -9.46
C SER A 285 -10.49 16.32 -10.42
N HIS A 286 -10.06 15.71 -11.53
CA HIS A 286 -9.21 16.33 -12.56
C HIS A 286 -7.87 16.90 -12.06
N LYS A 287 -7.41 16.49 -10.85
CA LYS A 287 -6.05 16.80 -10.36
C LYS A 287 -4.98 16.17 -11.26
N VAL A 288 -5.35 15.08 -11.94
CA VAL A 288 -4.64 14.51 -13.07
C VAL A 288 -5.58 14.53 -14.28
N ALA A 289 -5.14 15.15 -15.36
CA ALA A 289 -5.84 15.15 -16.65
C ALA A 289 -5.15 14.16 -17.60
N PRO A 290 -5.53 12.86 -17.59
CA PRO A 290 -4.88 11.88 -18.41
C PRO A 290 -5.23 12.02 -19.90
N LYS A 291 -4.37 11.47 -20.75
CA LYS A 291 -4.69 11.14 -22.15
C LYS A 291 -4.21 9.73 -22.44
N GLY A 292 -4.95 9.00 -23.27
CA GLY A 292 -4.60 7.63 -23.66
C GLY A 292 -4.86 6.62 -22.54
N GLN A 293 -3.90 5.70 -22.32
CA GLN A 293 -4.02 4.57 -21.41
C GLN A 293 -3.53 4.93 -20.00
N VAL A 294 -4.38 4.72 -18.99
CA VAL A 294 -4.14 5.06 -17.59
C VAL A 294 -4.22 3.81 -16.74
N GLY A 295 -3.14 3.49 -16.03
CA GLY A 295 -3.16 2.49 -14.97
C GLY A 295 -3.48 3.15 -13.63
N VAL A 296 -4.28 2.49 -12.80
CA VAL A 296 -4.50 2.88 -11.40
C VAL A 296 -4.33 1.66 -10.51
N ILE A 297 -3.51 1.76 -9.47
CA ILE A 297 -3.42 0.72 -8.46
C ILE A 297 -4.51 0.92 -7.41
N ILE A 298 -5.47 0.01 -7.34
CA ILE A 298 -6.49 -0.04 -6.28
C ILE A 298 -5.89 -0.80 -5.11
N SER A 299 -5.28 -0.08 -4.17
CA SER A 299 -4.31 -0.66 -3.23
C SER A 299 -4.91 -1.65 -2.21
N GLY A 300 -6.17 -1.49 -1.81
CA GLY A 300 -6.82 -2.41 -0.88
C GLY A 300 -8.31 -2.12 -0.66
N GLY A 301 -8.97 -3.01 0.08
CA GLY A 301 -10.42 -3.03 0.31
C GLY A 301 -10.81 -3.22 1.77
N ASN A 302 -9.88 -3.11 2.71
CA ASN A 302 -10.12 -3.38 4.13
C ASN A 302 -10.76 -2.18 4.83
N ILE A 303 -12.06 -2.01 4.62
CA ILE A 303 -12.87 -0.93 5.19
C ILE A 303 -13.88 -1.50 6.19
N ASP A 304 -14.04 -0.83 7.33
CA ASP A 304 -15.06 -1.20 8.33
C ASP A 304 -16.46 -0.64 7.98
N ALA A 305 -17.48 -1.22 8.61
CA ALA A 305 -18.87 -0.87 8.35
C ALA A 305 -19.19 0.59 8.71
N ASP A 306 -18.58 1.11 9.78
CA ASP A 306 -18.81 2.48 10.26
C ASP A 306 -18.28 3.50 9.24
N THR A 307 -17.05 3.29 8.76
CA THR A 307 -16.43 4.12 7.73
C THR A 307 -17.20 4.03 6.41
N MET A 308 -17.60 2.82 5.99
CA MET A 308 -18.41 2.66 4.78
C MET A 308 -19.78 3.37 4.92
N THR A 309 -20.42 3.27 6.08
CA THR A 309 -21.69 3.94 6.36
C THR A 309 -21.52 5.46 6.32
N LEU A 310 -20.48 5.99 6.96
CA LEU A 310 -20.13 7.41 6.91
C LEU A 310 -19.96 7.90 5.47
N ILE A 311 -19.28 7.12 4.63
CA ILE A 311 -19.02 7.47 3.22
C ILE A 311 -20.29 7.39 2.38
N LEU A 312 -21.12 6.35 2.55
CA LEU A 312 -22.29 6.12 1.71
C LEU A 312 -23.53 6.92 2.15
N ASN A 313 -23.53 7.46 3.37
CA ASN A 313 -24.62 8.29 3.85
C ASN A 313 -24.76 9.57 2.99
N PRO A 314 -26.00 9.95 2.65
CA PRO A 314 -26.31 11.11 1.82
C PRO A 314 -26.00 12.45 2.49
#